data_AF-A0A397I5K2-F1
#
_entry.id   AF-A0A397I5K2-F1
#
_cell.length_a   1.000
_cell.length_b   1.000
_cell.length_c   1.000
_cell.angle_alpha   90.00
_cell.angle_beta   90.00
_cell.angle_gamma   90.00
#
_symmetry.space_group_name_H-M   'P 1'
#
loop_
_entity.id
_entity.type
_entity.pdbx_description
1 polymer ?
#
loop_
_entity_poly.entity_id
_entity_poly.type
_entity_poly.pdbx_seq_one_letter_code
_entity_poly.pdbx_strand_id
1 'polypeptide(L)'
;MGVDGFEIINGNIFDYETYKYARDKVLLMLTGTDVHHPSSVAHSWTVLNSPNMTVQGIMTELREKRTTFFFDATGPRQVYYPNENPTYYKLLPLFAITNIWNSFYDDYRGMYSFQGTFCHQRKIVIHWRSYWWFVLWCLIFFGFYELGRWGMNKLWRYGMIKFNELKNRKGRNRRRRNNSVSSEEETNRENDLIDLEI
;
A
#
# COMPACT_ATOMS: atom_id res chain seq x y z
N MET A 1 -31.78 31.60 -3.22
CA MET A 1 -30.90 30.61 -3.87
C MET A 1 -31.78 29.48 -4.37
N GLY A 2 -31.65 29.12 -5.64
CA GLY A 2 -32.37 27.99 -6.25
C GLY A 2 -31.37 26.96 -6.74
N VAL A 3 -31.87 25.79 -7.11
CA VAL A 3 -31.12 24.74 -7.81
C VAL A 3 -31.53 24.73 -9.28
N ASP A 4 -30.56 24.65 -10.19
CA ASP A 4 -30.83 24.67 -11.63
C ASP A 4 -31.31 23.30 -12.16
N GLY A 5 -30.89 22.23 -11.48
CA GLY A 5 -31.20 20.85 -11.82
C GLY A 5 -30.77 19.85 -10.77
N PHE A 6 -31.06 18.58 -11.03
CA PHE A 6 -30.66 17.46 -10.20
C PHE A 6 -29.96 16.39 -11.03
N GLU A 7 -29.00 15.71 -10.40
CA GLU A 7 -28.51 14.44 -10.89
C GLU A 7 -29.55 13.37 -10.55
N ILE A 8 -30.17 12.78 -11.58
CA ILE A 8 -31.20 11.74 -11.43
C ILE A 8 -30.60 10.33 -11.51
N ILE A 9 -29.38 10.20 -12.02
CA ILE A 9 -28.62 8.96 -12.07
C ILE A 9 -27.18 9.26 -11.70
N ASN A 10 -26.67 8.59 -10.67
CA ASN A 10 -25.27 8.64 -10.26
C ASN A 10 -24.68 7.23 -10.34
N GLY A 11 -23.66 7.05 -11.18
CA GLY A 11 -23.12 5.72 -11.48
C GLY A 11 -24.22 4.81 -12.02
N ASN A 12 -24.43 3.66 -11.36
CA ASN A 12 -25.44 2.67 -11.71
C ASN A 12 -26.74 2.79 -10.90
N ILE A 13 -26.96 3.89 -10.18
CA ILE A 13 -28.11 4.09 -9.31
C ILE A 13 -29.04 5.13 -9.93
N PHE A 14 -30.28 4.74 -10.22
CA PHE A 14 -31.35 5.63 -10.66
C PHE A 14 -32.19 6.08 -9.47
N ASP A 15 -32.22 7.40 -9.20
CA ASP A 15 -33.05 8.01 -8.16
C ASP A 15 -34.41 8.39 -8.76
N TYR A 16 -35.38 7.49 -8.61
CA TYR A 16 -36.71 7.63 -9.19
C TYR A 16 -37.50 8.80 -8.59
N GLU A 17 -37.35 9.03 -7.29
CA GLU A 17 -37.99 10.11 -6.55
C GLU A 17 -37.49 11.48 -7.05
N THR A 18 -36.18 11.64 -7.18
CA THR A 18 -35.56 12.87 -7.72
C THR A 18 -35.94 13.06 -9.19
N TYR A 19 -35.98 12.00 -9.99
CA TYR A 19 -36.47 12.05 -11.37
C TYR A 19 -37.90 12.56 -11.45
N LYS A 20 -38.81 11.98 -10.67
CA LYS A 20 -40.22 12.38 -10.66
C LYS A 20 -40.37 13.85 -10.24
N TYR A 21 -39.68 14.26 -9.18
CA TYR A 21 -39.68 15.64 -8.72
C TYR A 21 -39.15 16.62 -9.77
N ALA A 22 -38.00 16.32 -10.38
CA ALA A 22 -37.39 17.17 -11.39
C ALA A 22 -38.28 17.28 -12.64
N ARG A 23 -38.92 16.18 -13.05
CA ARG A 23 -39.89 16.15 -14.15
C ARG A 23 -41.11 17.00 -13.85
N ASP A 24 -41.73 16.83 -12.68
CA ASP A 24 -42.94 17.56 -12.28
C ASP A 24 -42.70 19.07 -12.13
N LYS A 25 -41.47 19.46 -11.76
CA LYS A 25 -41.06 20.87 -11.62
C LYS A 25 -40.37 21.45 -12.85
N VAL A 26 -40.24 20.67 -13.93
CA VAL A 26 -39.54 21.06 -15.15
C VAL A 26 -38.14 21.61 -14.80
N LEU A 27 -37.36 20.84 -14.05
CA LEU A 27 -35.97 21.15 -13.70
C LEU A 27 -35.01 20.41 -14.63
N LEU A 28 -33.78 20.91 -14.74
CA LEU A 28 -32.73 20.22 -15.50
C LEU A 28 -32.46 18.85 -14.86
N MET A 29 -32.44 17.81 -15.67
CA MET A 29 -32.07 16.45 -15.26
C MET A 29 -30.73 16.10 -15.88
N LEU A 30 -29.80 15.65 -15.03
CA LEU A 30 -28.46 15.24 -15.39
C LEU A 30 -28.21 13.81 -14.94
N THR A 31 -27.27 13.17 -15.60
CA THR A 31 -26.63 11.95 -15.11
C THR A 31 -25.15 12.22 -14.90
N GLY A 32 -24.60 11.61 -13.86
CA GLY A 32 -23.17 11.57 -13.62
C GLY A 32 -22.74 10.14 -13.35
N THR A 33 -21.45 9.91 -13.59
CA THR A 33 -20.82 8.61 -13.43
C THR A 33 -20.06 8.52 -12.10
N ASP A 34 -19.82 9.68 -11.49
CA ASP A 34 -19.03 9.85 -10.26
C ASP A 34 -17.73 9.03 -10.27
N VAL A 35 -17.01 9.14 -11.38
CA VAL A 35 -15.79 8.36 -11.63
C VAL A 35 -14.70 8.81 -10.67
N HIS A 36 -14.44 7.96 -9.66
CA HIS A 36 -13.37 8.12 -8.68
C HIS A 36 -12.11 7.34 -9.04
N HIS A 37 -12.23 6.36 -9.93
CA HIS A 37 -11.12 5.52 -10.37
C HIS A 37 -11.18 5.32 -11.88
N PRO A 38 -10.05 5.27 -12.61
CA PRO A 38 -10.07 5.10 -14.06
C PRO A 38 -10.70 3.78 -14.55
N SER A 39 -10.74 2.76 -13.69
CA SER A 39 -11.46 1.52 -13.98
C SER A 39 -12.98 1.60 -13.76
N SER A 40 -13.48 2.72 -13.25
CA SER A 40 -14.91 2.94 -13.02
C SER A 40 -15.56 3.19 -14.36
N VAL A 41 -16.60 2.42 -14.66
CA VAL A 41 -17.29 2.55 -15.93
C VAL A 41 -18.35 3.63 -15.85
N ALA A 42 -18.49 4.43 -16.90
CA ALA A 42 -19.71 5.17 -17.15
C ALA A 42 -20.92 4.23 -17.33
N HIS A 43 -21.93 4.40 -16.49
CA HIS A 43 -23.19 3.65 -16.54
C HIS A 43 -24.35 4.47 -17.13
N SER A 44 -24.13 5.78 -17.25
CA SER A 44 -25.15 6.73 -17.64
C SER A 44 -24.54 7.91 -18.39
N TRP A 45 -25.33 8.51 -19.29
CA TRP A 45 -24.93 9.70 -20.04
C TRP A 45 -26.08 10.69 -20.12
N THR A 46 -25.77 11.97 -19.89
CA THR A 46 -26.66 13.07 -20.25
C THR A 46 -26.55 13.28 -21.74
N VAL A 47 -27.66 13.13 -22.45
CA VAL A 47 -27.73 13.25 -23.90
C VAL A 47 -28.42 14.58 -24.23
N LEU A 48 -27.79 15.36 -25.09
CA LEU A 48 -28.26 16.67 -25.53
C LEU A 48 -27.98 16.84 -27.02
N ASN A 49 -28.86 17.54 -27.71
CA ASN A 49 -28.72 17.80 -29.14
C ASN A 49 -28.08 19.17 -29.38
N SER A 50 -26.76 19.26 -29.24
CA SER A 50 -26.01 20.50 -29.48
C SER A 50 -25.38 20.46 -30.88
N PRO A 51 -25.97 21.11 -31.90
CA PRO A 51 -25.53 20.99 -33.30
C PRO A 51 -24.08 21.44 -33.50
N ASN A 52 -23.64 22.40 -32.68
CA ASN A 52 -22.24 22.79 -32.56
C ASN A 52 -21.77 22.30 -31.18
N MET A 53 -20.90 21.28 -31.12
CA MET A 53 -20.28 20.76 -29.87
C MET A 53 -19.33 21.79 -29.23
N THR A 54 -19.88 22.96 -28.93
CA THR A 54 -19.22 24.10 -28.28
C THR A 54 -19.77 24.22 -26.87
N VAL A 55 -18.99 24.78 -25.96
CA VAL A 55 -19.42 25.04 -24.58
C VAL A 55 -20.72 25.85 -24.57
N GLN A 56 -20.84 26.87 -25.42
CA GLN A 56 -22.03 27.71 -25.47
C GLN A 56 -23.26 26.93 -25.94
N GLY A 57 -23.14 26.08 -26.96
CA GLY A 57 -24.22 25.22 -27.44
C GLY A 57 -24.69 24.24 -26.37
N ILE A 58 -23.74 23.56 -25.73
CA ILE A 58 -24.03 22.63 -24.63
C ILE A 58 -24.74 23.35 -23.48
N MET A 59 -24.21 24.49 -23.02
CA MET A 59 -24.82 25.27 -21.95
C MET A 59 -26.21 25.82 -22.31
N THR A 60 -26.46 26.06 -23.60
CA THR A 60 -27.79 26.48 -24.09
C THR A 60 -28.78 25.34 -23.94
N GLU A 61 -28.46 24.14 -24.42
CA GLU A 61 -29.32 22.95 -24.25
C GLU A 61 -29.59 22.64 -22.77
N LEU A 62 -28.58 22.77 -21.91
CA LEU A 62 -28.70 22.55 -20.47
C LEU A 62 -29.63 23.59 -19.81
N ARG A 63 -29.48 24.88 -20.11
CA ARG A 63 -30.34 25.95 -19.56
C ARG A 63 -31.78 25.82 -20.03
N GLU A 64 -31.97 25.40 -21.27
CA GLU A 64 -33.29 25.15 -21.85
C GLU A 64 -33.85 23.77 -21.47
N LYS A 65 -33.13 23.00 -20.65
CA LYS A 65 -33.55 21.72 -20.08
C LYS A 65 -33.91 20.69 -21.16
N ARG A 66 -33.27 20.79 -22.32
CA ARG A 66 -33.42 19.88 -23.46
C ARG A 66 -32.44 18.72 -23.34
N THR A 67 -32.56 17.99 -22.24
CA THR A 67 -31.77 16.79 -21.97
C THR A 67 -32.64 15.55 -21.98
N THR A 68 -32.04 14.46 -22.42
CA THR A 68 -32.49 13.10 -22.12
C THR A 68 -31.32 12.35 -21.51
N PHE A 69 -31.52 11.09 -21.14
CA PHE A 69 -30.46 10.27 -20.59
C PHE A 69 -30.44 8.90 -21.21
N PHE A 70 -29.25 8.32 -21.23
CA PHE A 70 -29.03 6.93 -21.55
C PHE A 70 -28.53 6.22 -20.30
N PHE A 71 -29.16 5.11 -19.90
CA PHE A 71 -28.88 4.40 -18.66
C PHE A 71 -28.77 2.90 -18.90
N ASP A 72 -27.77 2.28 -18.27
CA ASP A 72 -27.48 0.85 -18.32
C ASP A 72 -27.42 0.29 -19.75
N ALA A 73 -26.60 0.96 -20.57
CA ALA A 73 -26.31 0.52 -21.92
C ALA A 73 -25.76 -0.92 -21.92
N THR A 74 -26.50 -1.85 -22.54
CA THR A 74 -25.98 -3.19 -22.81
C THR A 74 -24.86 -3.10 -23.85
N GLY A 75 -23.62 -3.48 -23.50
CA GLY A 75 -22.48 -3.46 -24.42
C GLY A 75 -21.12 -3.50 -23.71
N PRO A 76 -20.01 -3.57 -24.46
CA PRO A 76 -18.67 -3.48 -23.90
C PRO A 76 -18.50 -2.10 -23.26
N ARG A 77 -18.29 -2.13 -21.95
CA ARG A 77 -18.07 -0.96 -21.12
C ARG A 77 -16.71 -0.35 -21.47
N GLN A 78 -16.70 0.87 -22.01
CA GLN A 78 -15.45 1.57 -22.30
C GLN A 78 -14.77 1.92 -20.98
N VAL A 79 -13.64 1.27 -20.72
CA VAL A 79 -12.78 1.55 -19.57
C VAL A 79 -11.47 2.09 -20.09
N TYR A 80 -11.11 3.30 -19.65
CA TYR A 80 -9.80 3.86 -19.94
C TYR A 80 -8.84 3.49 -18.82
N TYR A 81 -7.90 2.60 -19.11
CA TYR A 81 -6.79 2.32 -18.21
C TYR A 81 -5.67 3.33 -18.50
N PRO A 82 -5.42 4.31 -17.60
CA PRO A 82 -4.30 5.22 -17.78
C PRO A 82 -3.00 4.41 -17.70
N ASN A 83 -1.96 4.94 -18.33
CA ASN A 83 -0.64 4.34 -18.24
C ASN A 83 -0.20 4.24 -16.78
N GLU A 84 0.42 3.13 -16.42
CA GLU A 84 0.97 2.94 -15.09
C GLU A 84 2.00 4.04 -14.77
N ASN A 85 1.89 4.63 -13.59
CA ASN A 85 2.86 5.62 -13.12
C ASN A 85 3.88 4.92 -12.20
N PRO A 86 5.14 4.69 -12.63
CA PRO A 86 6.14 4.02 -11.80
C PRO A 86 6.45 4.80 -10.50
N THR A 87 6.23 6.11 -10.48
CA THR A 87 6.39 6.94 -9.28
C THR A 87 5.34 6.61 -8.22
N TYR A 88 4.12 6.26 -8.63
CA TYR A 88 3.06 5.84 -7.70
C TYR A 88 3.50 4.60 -6.92
N TYR A 89 4.07 3.60 -7.58
CA TYR A 89 4.53 2.37 -6.92
C TYR A 89 5.69 2.60 -5.95
N LYS A 90 6.55 3.60 -6.19
CA LYS A 90 7.60 3.99 -5.23
C LYS A 90 7.01 4.58 -3.94
N LEU A 91 5.87 5.26 -4.04
CA LEU A 91 5.18 5.87 -2.90
C LEU A 91 4.13 4.96 -2.27
N LEU A 92 3.77 3.84 -2.94
CA LEU A 92 2.75 2.92 -2.47
C LEU A 92 2.97 2.44 -1.02
N PRO A 93 4.19 2.11 -0.56
CA PRO A 93 4.41 1.75 0.84
C PRO A 93 4.05 2.88 1.83
N LEU A 94 4.35 4.14 1.47
CA LEU A 94 3.97 5.30 2.29
C LEU A 94 2.45 5.49 2.29
N PHE A 95 1.79 5.33 1.14
CA PHE A 95 0.33 5.37 1.07
C PHE A 95 -0.32 4.25 1.88
N ALA A 96 0.25 3.05 1.87
CA ALA A 96 -0.21 1.95 2.70
C ALA A 96 -0.11 2.28 4.19
N ILE A 97 1.00 2.89 4.63
CA ILE A 97 1.16 3.38 6.01
C ILE A 97 0.09 4.43 6.33
N THR A 98 -0.13 5.42 5.47
CA THR A 98 -1.18 6.43 5.71
C THR A 98 -2.58 5.81 5.76
N ASN A 99 -2.85 4.80 4.94
CA ASN A 99 -4.13 4.09 4.97
C ASN A 99 -4.31 3.29 6.27
N ILE A 100 -3.24 2.70 6.81
CA ILE A 100 -3.27 2.09 8.14
C ILE A 100 -3.65 3.14 9.19
N TRP A 101 -3.06 4.33 9.16
CA TRP A 101 -3.41 5.39 10.11
C TRP A 101 -4.86 5.86 9.96
N ASN A 102 -5.34 6.01 8.73
CA ASN A 102 -6.74 6.35 8.45
C ASN A 102 -7.71 5.28 8.93
N SER A 103 -7.28 4.02 9.07
CA SER A 103 -8.16 2.94 9.59
C SER A 103 -8.48 3.06 11.08
N PHE A 104 -7.77 3.91 11.83
CA PHE A 104 -8.04 4.11 13.27
C PHE A 104 -9.14 5.12 13.55
N TYR A 105 -9.65 5.84 12.56
CA TYR A 105 -10.71 6.80 12.78
C TYR A 105 -11.61 6.96 11.55
N ASP A 106 -12.88 7.26 11.81
CA ASP A 106 -13.79 7.76 10.79
C ASP A 106 -13.86 9.29 10.92
N ASP A 107 -13.69 10.00 9.80
CA ASP A 107 -13.88 11.45 9.71
C ASP A 107 -15.16 11.75 8.92
N TYR A 108 -16.27 11.89 9.64
CA TYR A 108 -17.54 12.32 9.07
C TYR A 108 -17.48 13.82 8.82
N ARG A 109 -16.99 14.19 7.64
CA ARG A 109 -17.02 15.56 7.14
C ARG A 109 -18.48 15.88 6.83
N GLY A 110 -19.06 16.82 7.58
CA GLY A 110 -20.44 17.23 7.36
C GLY A 110 -20.66 17.71 5.92
N MET A 111 -21.90 17.60 5.44
CA MET A 111 -22.26 18.12 4.12
C MET A 111 -22.25 19.65 4.14
N TYR A 112 -21.51 20.28 3.23
CA TYR A 112 -21.46 21.72 3.11
C TYR A 112 -22.83 22.24 2.64
N SER A 113 -23.42 23.19 3.38
CA SER A 113 -24.63 23.89 2.95
C SER A 113 -24.27 24.95 1.93
N PHE A 114 -25.08 25.09 0.90
CA PHE A 114 -25.01 26.24 -0.02
C PHE A 114 -25.28 27.59 0.68
N GLN A 115 -25.71 27.58 1.94
CA GLN A 115 -25.85 28.78 2.78
C GLN A 115 -24.55 29.20 3.49
N GLY A 116 -23.40 28.59 3.17
CA GLY A 116 -22.09 28.99 3.69
C GLY A 116 -21.73 28.41 5.06
N THR A 117 -22.54 27.49 5.59
CA THR A 117 -22.29 26.77 6.84
C THR A 117 -22.36 25.26 6.59
N PHE A 118 -21.87 24.42 7.50
CA PHE A 118 -22.04 22.97 7.37
C PHE A 118 -23.41 22.55 7.93
N CYS A 119 -24.20 21.78 7.17
CA CYS A 119 -25.49 21.27 7.63
C CYS A 119 -25.35 20.25 8.78
N HIS A 120 -24.18 19.62 8.89
CA HIS A 120 -23.86 18.64 9.91
C HIS A 120 -22.53 19.00 10.56
N GLN A 121 -22.43 18.87 11.88
CA GLN A 121 -21.15 19.04 12.56
C GLN A 121 -20.17 17.96 12.11
N ARG A 122 -18.91 18.35 11.88
CA ARG A 122 -17.83 17.39 11.65
C ARG A 122 -17.66 16.52 12.88
N LYS A 123 -17.70 15.20 12.72
CA LYS A 123 -17.55 14.22 13.80
C LYS A 123 -16.39 13.29 13.48
N ILE A 124 -15.43 13.20 14.40
CA ILE A 124 -14.33 12.24 14.33
C ILE A 124 -14.63 11.12 15.32
N VAL A 125 -14.69 9.88 14.85
CA VAL A 125 -14.90 8.69 15.69
C VAL A 125 -13.61 7.88 15.68
N ILE A 126 -12.97 7.76 16.84
CA ILE A 126 -11.71 7.01 16.98
C ILE A 126 -12.03 5.56 17.36
N HIS A 127 -11.49 4.62 16.60
CA HIS A 127 -11.63 3.18 16.80
C HIS A 127 -10.60 2.67 17.82
N TRP A 128 -10.80 2.99 19.10
CA TRP A 128 -9.84 2.69 20.17
C TRP A 128 -9.47 1.20 20.30
N ARG A 129 -10.41 0.29 20.00
CA ARG A 129 -10.14 -1.15 20.01
C ARG A 129 -9.09 -1.53 18.96
N SER A 130 -9.19 -1.00 17.75
CA SER A 130 -8.21 -1.24 16.68
C SER A 130 -6.84 -0.68 17.06
N TYR A 131 -6.80 0.51 17.65
CA TYR A 131 -5.56 1.12 18.13
C TYR A 131 -4.86 0.26 19.20
N TRP A 132 -5.62 -0.26 20.17
CA TRP A 132 -5.07 -1.12 21.21
C TRP A 132 -4.48 -2.42 20.65
N TRP A 133 -5.18 -3.07 19.71
CA TRP A 133 -4.66 -4.27 19.04
C TRP A 133 -3.40 -3.97 18.24
N PHE A 134 -3.33 -2.83 17.56
CA PHE A 134 -2.12 -2.41 16.86
C PHE A 134 -0.93 -2.28 17.80
N VAL A 135 -1.09 -1.59 18.95
CA VAL A 135 -0.04 -1.47 19.96
C VAL A 135 0.39 -2.85 20.48
N LEU A 136 -0.56 -3.75 20.75
CA LEU A 136 -0.25 -5.10 21.18
C LEU A 136 0.58 -5.86 20.13
N TRP A 137 0.22 -5.77 18.85
CA TRP A 137 1.00 -6.39 17.76
C TRP A 137 2.40 -5.80 17.64
N CYS A 138 2.57 -4.49 17.82
CA CYS A 138 3.89 -3.86 17.88
C CYS A 138 4.75 -4.44 19.01
N LEU A 139 4.17 -4.65 20.20
CA LEU A 139 4.86 -5.26 21.34
C LEU A 139 5.22 -6.73 21.08
N ILE A 140 4.31 -7.51 20.48
CA ILE A 140 4.57 -8.90 20.09
C ILE A 140 5.73 -8.97 19.09
N PHE A 141 5.70 -8.14 18.04
CA PHE A 141 6.76 -8.09 17.03
C PHE A 141 8.11 -7.71 17.64
N PHE A 142 8.13 -6.69 18.52
CA PHE A 142 9.32 -6.30 19.24
C PHE A 142 9.84 -7.44 20.14
N GLY A 143 8.95 -8.17 20.82
CA GLY A 143 9.30 -9.35 21.61
C GLY A 143 9.97 -10.43 20.77
N PHE A 144 9.40 -10.78 19.60
CA PHE A 144 10.02 -11.75 18.69
C PHE A 144 11.37 -11.27 18.14
N TYR A 145 11.49 -9.99 17.81
CA TYR A 145 12.75 -9.39 17.37
C TYR A 145 13.84 -9.52 18.44
N GLU A 146 13.54 -9.18 19.70
CA GLU A 146 14.47 -9.27 20.82
C GLU A 146 14.88 -10.73 21.11
N LEU A 147 13.92 -11.67 21.06
CA LEU A 147 14.20 -13.11 21.17
C LEU A 147 15.12 -13.59 20.05
N GLY A 148 14.85 -13.20 18.80
CA GLY A 148 15.68 -13.52 17.65
C GLY A 148 17.10 -12.95 17.77
N ARG A 149 17.22 -11.69 18.18
CA ARG A 149 18.50 -11.00 18.44
C ARG A 149 19.30 -11.73 19.52
N TRP A 150 18.65 -12.13 20.62
CA TRP A 150 19.28 -12.90 21.69
C TRP A 150 19.76 -14.27 21.19
N GLY A 151 18.92 -15.00 20.45
CA GLY A 151 19.26 -16.30 19.86
C GLY A 151 20.45 -16.22 18.91
N MET A 152 20.45 -15.23 18.00
CA MET A 152 21.55 -14.99 17.06
C MET A 152 22.86 -14.67 17.80
N ASN A 153 22.82 -13.85 18.85
CA ASN A 153 24.01 -13.56 19.67
C ASN A 153 24.56 -14.80 20.38
N LYS A 154 23.69 -15.69 20.88
CA LYS A 154 24.09 -16.96 21.49
C LYS A 154 24.72 -17.90 20.46
N LEU A 155 24.09 -18.06 19.29
CA LEU A 155 24.61 -18.85 18.18
C LEU A 155 25.97 -18.32 17.71
N TRP A 156 26.11 -17.01 17.56
CA TRP A 156 27.36 -16.37 17.17
C TRP A 156 28.48 -16.63 18.19
N ARG A 157 28.21 -16.45 19.49
CA ARG A 157 29.18 -16.75 20.55
C ARG A 157 29.60 -18.22 20.55
N TYR A 158 28.63 -19.13 20.41
CA TYR A 158 28.93 -20.56 20.31
C TYR A 158 29.79 -20.90 19.09
N GLY A 159 29.44 -20.34 17.92
CA GLY A 159 30.22 -20.49 16.69
C GLY A 159 31.65 -19.98 16.83
N MET A 160 31.84 -18.81 17.47
CA MET A 160 33.17 -18.24 17.74
C MET A 160 34.01 -19.11 18.69
N ILE A 161 33.41 -19.68 19.73
CA ILE A 161 34.10 -20.62 20.64
C ILE A 161 34.56 -21.86 19.87
N LYS A 162 33.67 -22.48 19.09
CA LYS A 162 34.00 -23.66 18.27
C LYS A 162 35.05 -23.37 17.22
N PHE A 163 34.98 -22.20 16.57
CA PHE A 163 35.98 -21.76 15.62
C PHE A 163 37.36 -21.59 16.27
N ASN A 164 37.42 -20.98 17.45
CA ASN A 164 38.65 -20.84 18.22
C ASN A 164 39.22 -22.19 18.67
N GLU A 165 38.38 -23.15 19.09
CA GLU A 165 38.80 -24.52 19.39
C GLU A 165 39.44 -25.20 18.17
N LEU A 166 38.82 -25.08 16.99
CA LEU A 166 39.34 -25.64 15.74
C LEU A 166 40.67 -25.00 15.34
N LYS A 167 40.78 -23.68 15.46
CA LYS A 167 42.02 -22.93 15.20
C LYS A 167 43.15 -23.38 16.14
N ASN A 168 42.86 -23.52 17.43
CA ASN A 168 43.81 -23.99 18.44
C ASN A 168 44.25 -25.44 18.20
N ARG A 169 43.34 -26.33 17.77
CA ARG A 169 43.67 -27.71 17.37
C ARG A 169 44.64 -27.74 16.20
N LYS A 170 44.39 -26.94 15.15
CA LYS A 170 45.32 -26.81 14.01
C LYS A 170 46.69 -26.30 14.45
N GLY A 171 46.74 -25.31 15.36
CA GLY A 171 47.99 -24.80 15.93
C GLY A 171 48.79 -25.85 16.72
N ARG A 172 48.12 -26.65 17.56
CA ARG A 172 48.77 -27.75 18.31
C ARG A 172 49.32 -28.84 17.38
N ASN A 173 48.57 -29.23 16.35
CA ASN A 173 49.03 -30.23 15.38
C ASN A 173 50.25 -29.74 14.58
N ARG A 174 50.28 -28.46 14.20
CA ARG A 174 51.45 -27.86 13.54
C ARG A 174 52.69 -27.88 14.45
N ARG A 175 52.54 -27.54 15.74
CA ARG A 175 53.64 -27.63 16.72
C ARG A 175 54.14 -29.07 16.91
N ARG A 176 53.22 -30.05 17.05
CA ARG A 176 53.59 -31.47 17.14
C ARG A 176 54.38 -31.96 15.94
N ARG A 177 53.95 -31.60 14.72
CA ARG A 177 54.67 -31.95 13.48
C ARG A 177 56.06 -31.30 13.41
N ASN A 178 56.20 -30.05 13.84
CA ASN A 178 57.52 -29.39 13.87
C ASN A 178 58.44 -30.07 14.90
N ASN A 179 57.92 -30.43 16.09
CA ASN A 179 58.72 -31.11 17.11
C ASN A 179 59.13 -32.52 16.68
N SER A 180 58.26 -33.26 15.96
CA SER A 180 58.61 -34.59 15.46
C SER A 180 59.72 -34.53 14.40
N VAL A 181 59.67 -33.55 13.49
CA VAL A 181 60.73 -33.34 12.48
C VAL A 181 62.05 -32.98 13.15
N SER A 182 62.03 -32.10 14.16
CA SER A 182 63.25 -31.74 14.91
C SER A 182 63.87 -32.92 15.65
N SER A 183 63.04 -33.78 16.27
CA SER A 183 63.51 -34.99 16.96
C SER A 183 64.10 -36.00 15.98
N GLU A 184 63.49 -36.16 14.81
CA GLU A 184 63.97 -37.06 13.75
C GLU A 184 65.31 -36.56 13.17
N GLU A 185 65.48 -35.24 12.99
CA GLU A 185 66.77 -34.64 12.61
C GLU A 185 67.86 -34.85 13.68
N GLU A 186 67.54 -34.74 14.97
CA GLU A 186 68.49 -35.03 16.05
C GLU A 186 68.90 -36.51 16.07
N THR A 187 67.93 -37.44 15.96
CA THR A 187 68.22 -38.89 15.94
C THR A 187 69.08 -39.29 14.74
N ASN A 188 68.82 -38.72 13.56
CA ASN A 188 69.64 -38.99 12.37
C ASN A 188 71.07 -38.48 12.52
N ARG A 189 71.29 -37.28 13.10
CA ARG A 189 72.66 -36.78 13.36
C ARG A 189 73.43 -37.64 14.36
N GLU A 190 72.74 -38.18 15.37
CA GLU A 190 73.37 -39.04 16.37
C GLU A 190 73.82 -40.38 15.74
N ASN A 191 73.00 -40.97 14.86
CA ASN A 191 73.38 -42.16 14.11
C ASN A 191 74.56 -41.90 13.15
N ASP A 192 74.56 -40.77 12.43
CA ASP A 192 75.67 -40.40 11.54
C ASP A 192 77.00 -40.24 12.29
N LEU A 193 76.97 -39.81 13.57
CA LEU A 193 78.17 -39.71 14.41
C LEU A 193 78.68 -41.09 14.86
N ILE A 194 77.79 -42.05 15.13
CA ILE A 194 78.16 -43.42 15.52
C ILE A 194 78.84 -44.15 14.36
N ASP A 195 78.36 -43.95 13.12
CA ASP A 195 78.94 -44.56 11.92
C ASP A 195 80.35 -44.03 11.57
N LEU A 196 80.79 -42.92 12.16
CA LEU A 196 82.13 -42.35 11.98
C LEU A 196 83.17 -42.87 12.99
N GLU A 197 82.76 -43.56 14.07
CA GLU A 197 83.64 -44.09 15.11
C GLU A 197 83.99 -45.58 14.95
N ILE A 198 83.52 -46.25 13.89
CA ILE A 198 83.81 -47.65 13.54
C ILE A 198 84.77 -47.71 12.34
#